data_AF-A0A969QUD8-F1
#
_entry.id   AF-A0A969QUD8-F1
#
_cell.length_a   1.000
_cell.length_b   1.000
_cell.length_c   1.000
_cell.angle_alpha   90.00
_cell.angle_beta   90.00
_cell.angle_gamma   90.00
#
_symmetry.space_group_name_H-M   'P 1'
#
loop_
_entity.id
_entity.type
_entity.pdbx_description
1 polymer ?
#
loop_
_entity_poly.entity_id
_entity_poly.type
_entity_poly.pdbx_seq_one_letter_code
_entity_poly.pdbx_strand_id
1 'polypeptide(L)'
;MLSPSLGRMHAELIATRMMQTCAVLNFQAQRIEYYDSLGGVDSTTISSLLQWVEDEYTDKYKQPLPERFQVRARHSAGFTRLVQWIATADDGTCMQTKNWTQLLNPPGTPRQLNGHDCGVFAMMCCNYVSADRDFDYSQDEIHSFFRKMCCLECFCMKLRSIDI
;
A
#
# COMPACT_ATOMS: atom_id res chain seq x y z
N MET A 1 -5.86 6.23 52.07
CA MET A 1 -6.84 5.45 51.31
C MET A 1 -7.27 6.27 50.10
N LEU A 2 -7.07 5.69 48.91
CA LEU A 2 -7.66 6.00 47.60
C LEU A 2 -7.44 7.39 46.96
N SER A 3 -6.68 7.40 45.86
CA SER A 3 -6.63 8.48 44.88
C SER A 3 -7.85 8.42 43.95
N PRO A 4 -8.17 9.54 43.28
CA PRO A 4 -8.84 9.48 41.98
C PRO A 4 -8.00 10.15 40.88
N SER A 5 -7.54 9.26 39.99
CA SER A 5 -7.78 9.29 38.54
C SER A 5 -7.17 10.39 37.65
N LEU A 6 -6.38 9.85 36.71
CA LEU A 6 -6.42 10.09 35.27
C LEU A 6 -5.67 11.32 34.73
N GLY A 7 -4.50 11.01 34.18
CA GLY A 7 -3.67 11.91 33.41
C GLY A 7 -4.38 12.49 32.20
N ARG A 8 -4.21 13.80 32.03
CA ARG A 8 -4.25 14.44 30.72
C ARG A 8 -2.82 14.51 30.19
N MET A 9 -2.45 13.50 29.42
CA MET A 9 -1.49 13.65 28.33
C MET A 9 -2.25 13.32 27.05
N HIS A 10 -2.99 14.29 26.52
CA HIS A 10 -3.45 14.23 25.14
C HIS A 10 -2.40 14.97 24.31
N ALA A 11 -1.47 14.20 23.75
CA ALA A 11 -0.53 14.68 22.77
C ALA A 11 -1.27 15.00 21.46
N GLU A 12 -1.11 16.26 21.06
CA GLU A 12 -0.89 16.82 19.73
C GLU A 12 -1.46 16.15 18.46
N LEU A 13 -2.04 17.06 17.67
CA LEU A 13 -2.44 17.01 16.27
C LEU A 13 -1.38 16.37 15.33
N ILE A 14 -1.61 15.17 14.79
CA ILE A 14 -1.00 14.74 13.51
C ILE A 14 -2.02 13.92 12.70
N ALA A 15 -2.86 14.61 11.94
CA ALA A 15 -3.60 14.03 10.82
C ALA A 15 -3.56 15.01 9.62
N THR A 16 -2.35 15.46 9.28
CA THR A 16 -2.07 16.33 8.12
C THR A 16 -1.69 15.51 6.89
N ARG A 17 -2.55 14.60 6.42
CA ARG A 17 -2.48 14.11 5.03
C ARG A 17 -3.79 13.46 4.58
N MET A 18 -4.67 14.24 3.97
CA MET A 18 -5.73 13.73 3.09
C MET A 18 -5.09 13.26 1.77
N MET A 19 -4.30 12.19 1.83
CA MET A 19 -3.58 11.62 0.69
C MET A 19 -4.09 10.21 0.44
N GLN A 20 -4.55 9.92 -0.78
CA GLN A 20 -4.88 8.56 -1.19
C GLN A 20 -3.62 7.88 -1.75
N THR A 21 -3.30 6.70 -1.22
CA THR A 21 -2.22 5.83 -1.70
C THR A 21 -2.79 4.47 -2.10
N CYS A 22 -2.01 3.67 -2.84
CA CYS A 22 -2.39 2.33 -3.25
C CYS A 22 -1.43 1.31 -2.64
N ALA A 23 -1.96 0.35 -1.87
CA ALA A 23 -1.22 -0.80 -1.37
C ALA A 23 -1.75 -2.07 -2.04
N VAL A 24 -0.87 -2.93 -2.53
CA VAL A 24 -1.20 -4.15 -3.25
C VAL A 24 -0.51 -5.34 -2.62
N LEU A 25 -1.26 -6.43 -2.44
CA LEU A 25 -0.71 -7.73 -2.07
C LEU A 25 -0.89 -8.69 -3.24
N ASN A 26 0.21 -9.01 -3.92
CA ASN A 26 0.22 -9.96 -5.02
C ASN A 26 0.65 -11.33 -4.50
N PHE A 27 -0.34 -12.19 -4.20
CA PHE A 27 -0.10 -13.54 -3.68
C PHE A 27 0.59 -14.47 -4.67
N GLN A 28 0.34 -14.31 -5.97
CA GLN A 28 0.93 -15.16 -7.00
C GLN A 28 2.42 -14.87 -7.17
N ALA A 29 2.77 -13.59 -7.26
CA ALA A 29 4.16 -13.15 -7.39
C ALA A 29 4.89 -13.02 -6.04
N GLN A 30 4.19 -13.22 -4.92
CA GLN A 30 4.69 -12.99 -3.57
C GLN A 30 5.28 -11.57 -3.43
N ARG A 31 4.50 -10.54 -3.81
CA ARG A 31 4.93 -9.13 -3.72
C ARG A 31 4.01 -8.30 -2.84
N ILE A 32 4.61 -7.36 -2.12
CA ILE A 32 3.93 -6.31 -1.37
C ILE A 32 4.33 -5.00 -2.03
N GLU A 33 3.36 -4.27 -2.53
CA GLU A 33 3.61 -3.08 -3.36
C GLU A 33 2.90 -1.89 -2.73
N TYR A 34 3.58 -0.74 -2.68
CA TYR A 34 3.04 0.50 -2.13
C TYR A 34 3.37 1.67 -3.04
N TYR A 35 2.33 2.41 -3.42
CA TYR A 35 2.41 3.52 -4.36
C TYR A 35 1.78 4.78 -3.73
N ASP A 36 2.60 5.80 -3.53
CA ASP A 36 2.24 7.17 -3.13
C ASP A 36 2.76 8.12 -4.22
N SER A 37 1.85 8.85 -4.85
CA SER A 37 2.17 9.81 -5.92
C SER A 37 2.98 11.03 -5.44
N LEU A 38 3.07 11.28 -4.13
CA LEU A 38 4.01 12.24 -3.52
C LEU A 38 5.25 11.56 -2.90
N GLY A 39 5.38 10.24 -3.00
CA GLY A 39 6.57 9.51 -2.57
C GLY A 39 6.73 9.31 -1.07
N GLY A 40 5.67 9.49 -0.29
CA GLY A 40 5.66 9.03 1.09
C GLY A 40 5.63 7.50 1.17
N VAL A 41 5.98 6.99 2.34
CA VAL A 41 5.84 5.57 2.70
C VAL A 41 5.16 5.51 4.05
N ASP A 42 4.08 4.75 4.15
CA ASP A 42 3.38 4.49 5.41
C ASP A 42 3.56 3.04 5.84
N SER A 43 4.65 2.80 6.57
CA SER A 43 4.98 1.50 7.15
C SER A 43 3.92 0.99 8.14
N THR A 44 3.16 1.89 8.76
CA THR A 44 2.11 1.51 9.71
C THR A 44 0.92 0.92 8.96
N THR A 45 0.47 1.59 7.90
CA THR A 45 -0.59 1.07 7.02
C THR A 45 -0.21 -0.28 6.41
N ILE A 46 1.01 -0.41 5.87
CA ILE A 46 1.46 -1.69 5.30
C ILE A 46 1.54 -2.77 6.37
N SER A 47 2.11 -2.49 7.56
CA SER A 47 2.14 -3.44 8.68
C SER A 47 0.74 -3.91 9.06
N SER A 48 -0.22 -2.99 9.10
CA SER A 48 -1.60 -3.25 9.49
C SER A 48 -2.32 -4.11 8.46
N LEU A 49 -2.09 -3.86 7.17
CA LEU A 49 -2.60 -4.68 6.07
C LEU A 49 -2.08 -6.13 6.15
N LEU A 50 -0.78 -6.31 6.42
CA LEU A 50 -0.17 -7.64 6.56
C LEU A 50 -0.70 -8.40 7.78
N GLN A 51 -0.87 -7.70 8.90
CA GLN A 51 -1.52 -8.26 10.09
C GLN A 51 -2.96 -8.68 9.77
N TRP A 52 -3.73 -7.81 9.11
CA TRP A 52 -5.11 -8.10 8.74
C TRP A 52 -5.23 -9.36 7.87
N VAL A 53 -4.35 -9.57 6.88
CA VAL A 53 -4.40 -10.77 6.03
C VAL A 53 -4.25 -12.06 6.84
N GLU A 54 -3.32 -12.09 7.79
CA GLU A 54 -3.13 -13.27 8.64
C GLU A 54 -4.31 -13.49 9.59
N ASP A 55 -4.87 -12.41 10.15
CA ASP A 55 -6.03 -12.48 11.06
C ASP A 55 -7.29 -12.92 10.31
N GLU A 56 -7.55 -12.33 9.14
CA GLU A 56 -8.69 -12.63 8.27
C GLU A 56 -8.67 -14.09 7.81
N TYR A 57 -7.49 -14.60 7.42
CA TYR A 57 -7.34 -16.01 7.07
C TYR A 57 -7.58 -16.92 8.27
N THR A 58 -6.99 -16.59 9.41
CA THR A 58 -7.11 -17.40 10.64
C THR A 58 -8.55 -17.44 11.12
N ASP A 59 -9.29 -16.33 11.03
CA ASP A 59 -10.70 -16.31 11.38
C ASP A 59 -11.54 -17.18 10.44
N LYS A 60 -11.33 -17.10 9.13
CA LYS A 60 -12.11 -17.88 8.15
C LYS A 60 -11.82 -19.37 8.17
N TYR A 61 -10.55 -19.75 8.30
CA TYR A 61 -10.11 -21.14 8.11
C TYR A 61 -9.72 -21.84 9.41
N LYS A 62 -9.72 -21.12 10.54
CA LYS A 62 -9.38 -21.63 11.88
C LYS A 62 -8.01 -22.32 11.94
N GLN A 63 -7.10 -21.91 11.07
CA GLN A 63 -5.73 -22.42 10.95
C GLN A 63 -4.81 -21.27 10.50
N PRO A 64 -3.51 -21.32 10.80
CA PRO A 64 -2.59 -20.27 10.38
C PRO A 64 -2.47 -20.20 8.85
N LEU A 65 -2.20 -18.99 8.34
CA LEU A 65 -1.89 -18.76 6.93
C LEU A 65 -0.75 -19.72 6.48
N PRO A 66 -0.84 -20.38 5.31
CA PRO A 66 0.19 -21.31 4.85
C PRO A 66 1.56 -20.63 4.77
N GLU A 67 2.64 -21.35 5.07
CA GLU A 67 4.00 -20.78 5.18
C GLU A 67 4.41 -19.96 3.95
N ARG A 68 4.08 -20.42 2.73
CA ARG A 68 4.37 -19.68 1.48
C ARG A 68 3.74 -18.28 1.42
N PHE A 69 2.68 -18.04 2.17
CA PHE A 69 1.95 -16.77 2.22
C PHE A 69 2.20 -16.01 3.53
N GLN A 70 2.95 -16.58 4.48
CA GLN A 70 3.32 -15.87 5.70
C GLN A 70 4.35 -14.79 5.38
N VAL A 71 3.91 -13.55 5.45
CA VAL A 71 4.75 -12.39 5.15
C VAL A 71 5.60 -11.99 6.37
N ARG A 72 5.21 -12.40 7.58
CA ARG A 72 5.92 -12.03 8.81
C ARG A 72 6.82 -13.15 9.29
N ALA A 73 8.09 -12.81 9.55
CA ALA A 73 9.00 -13.72 10.24
C ALA A 73 8.57 -13.86 11.71
N ARG A 74 8.05 -15.04 12.09
CA ARG A 74 7.83 -15.36 13.51
C ARG A 74 9.18 -15.72 14.16
N HIS A 75 9.60 -14.96 15.18
CA HIS A 75 10.67 -15.41 16.08
C HIS A 75 10.07 -16.22 17.23
N SER A 76 10.81 -17.25 17.67
CA SER A 76 10.42 -18.27 18.66
C SER A 76 10.14 -17.76 20.08
N ALA A 77 10.27 -16.46 20.35
CA ALA A 77 10.16 -15.87 21.69
C ALA A 77 8.91 -14.98 21.90
N GLY A 78 7.86 -15.14 21.08
CA GLY A 78 6.59 -14.44 21.28
C GLY A 78 6.63 -12.92 21.02
N PHE A 79 7.75 -12.40 20.52
CA PHE A 79 7.88 -11.02 20.06
C PHE A 79 7.87 -11.00 18.53
N THR A 80 6.74 -10.60 17.94
CA THR A 80 6.66 -10.28 16.51
C THR A 80 7.41 -8.97 16.31
N ARG A 81 8.72 -9.02 16.04
CA ARG A 81 9.39 -7.86 15.49
C ARG A 81 8.75 -7.62 14.12
N LEU A 82 7.93 -6.58 14.03
CA LEU A 82 7.48 -6.04 12.76
C LEU A 82 8.71 -6.01 11.86
N VAL A 83 8.57 -6.60 10.68
CA VAL A 83 9.55 -6.62 9.61
C VAL A 83 10.43 -5.38 9.70
N GLN A 84 11.74 -5.57 9.79
CA GLN A 84 12.69 -4.47 9.91
C GLN A 84 12.47 -3.54 8.70
N TRP A 85 11.78 -2.43 8.94
CA TRP A 85 11.49 -1.39 7.95
C TRP A 85 12.81 -0.71 7.61
N ILE A 86 13.50 -1.20 6.58
CA ILE A 86 14.69 -0.55 6.07
C ILE A 86 14.23 0.16 4.82
N ALA A 87 14.19 1.49 4.89
CA ALA A 87 14.17 2.35 3.71
C ALA A 87 15.21 1.81 2.73
N THR A 88 14.82 1.62 1.46
CA THR A 88 15.70 1.24 0.35
C THR A 88 17.10 1.83 0.54
N ALA A 89 18.12 0.95 0.63
CA ALA A 89 19.49 1.39 0.47
C ALA A 89 19.67 1.89 -0.97
N ASP A 90 20.53 2.89 -1.13
CA ASP A 90 20.79 3.62 -2.38
C ASP A 90 21.37 2.74 -3.52
N ASP A 91 21.53 1.44 -3.29
CA ASP A 91 22.10 0.44 -4.19
C ASP A 91 21.07 -0.48 -4.89
N GLY A 92 19.77 -0.29 -4.63
CA GLY A 92 18.70 -1.03 -5.32
C GLY A 92 18.46 -2.45 -4.81
N THR A 93 18.95 -2.82 -3.62
CA THR A 93 18.66 -4.14 -3.04
C THR A 93 17.28 -4.20 -2.36
N CYS A 94 16.36 -4.98 -2.93
CA CYS A 94 15.08 -5.33 -2.30
C CYS A 94 15.30 -6.40 -1.21
N MET A 95 14.88 -6.14 0.02
CA MET A 95 14.97 -7.11 1.12
C MET A 95 13.69 -7.97 1.18
N GLN A 96 13.87 -9.28 1.02
CA GLN A 96 12.79 -10.28 1.05
C GLN A 96 12.35 -10.58 2.48
N THR A 97 11.05 -10.43 2.77
CA THR A 97 10.45 -11.05 3.95
C THR A 97 10.15 -12.51 3.63
N LYS A 98 11.06 -13.44 3.97
CA LYS A 98 10.98 -14.88 3.64
C LYS A 98 10.14 -15.18 2.37
N ASN A 99 10.79 -15.06 1.20
CA ASN A 99 10.23 -15.27 -0.15
C ASN A 99 9.28 -14.19 -0.69
N TRP A 100 8.91 -13.15 0.07
CA TRP A 100 8.13 -12.02 -0.44
C TRP A 100 8.98 -10.78 -0.72
N THR A 101 8.79 -10.16 -1.89
CA THR A 101 9.49 -8.96 -2.36
C THR A 101 8.69 -7.70 -2.01
N GLN A 102 9.36 -6.65 -1.52
CA GLN A 102 8.74 -5.35 -1.24
C GLN A 102 9.06 -4.34 -2.35
N LEU A 103 8.04 -3.71 -2.91
CA LEU A 103 8.14 -2.64 -3.90
C LEU A 103 7.51 -1.37 -3.34
N LEU A 104 8.35 -0.49 -2.78
CA LEU A 104 7.88 0.77 -2.18
C LEU A 104 8.25 1.92 -3.11
N ASN A 105 7.26 2.51 -3.78
CA ASN A 105 7.45 3.56 -4.77
C ASN A 105 8.63 3.27 -5.75
N PRO A 106 8.65 2.10 -6.43
CA PRO A 106 9.76 1.75 -7.30
C PRO A 106 10.01 2.82 -8.37
N PRO A 107 11.24 2.92 -8.91
CA PRO A 107 11.55 3.83 -10.02
C PRO A 107 10.53 3.69 -11.16
N GLY A 108 10.08 4.82 -11.71
CA GLY A 108 9.01 4.84 -12.70
C GLY A 108 7.60 4.99 -12.12
N THR A 109 7.42 4.94 -10.79
CA THR A 109 6.12 5.26 -10.15
C THR A 109 5.70 6.68 -10.52
N PRO A 110 4.52 6.88 -11.16
CA PRO A 110 4.04 8.20 -11.56
C PRO A 110 3.90 9.14 -10.36
N ARG A 111 4.40 10.37 -10.50
CA ARG A 111 4.37 11.40 -9.47
C ARG A 111 3.32 12.45 -9.78
N GLN A 112 2.55 12.84 -8.76
CA GLN A 112 1.69 14.01 -8.87
C GLN A 112 2.53 15.28 -8.65
N LEU A 113 2.13 16.36 -9.32
CA LEU A 113 2.77 17.68 -9.22
C LEU A 113 1.82 18.73 -8.64
N ASN A 114 0.73 18.30 -8.02
CA ASN A 114 -0.26 19.17 -7.35
C ASN A 114 -0.82 18.52 -6.08
N GLY A 115 -1.77 19.18 -5.42
CA GLY A 115 -2.36 18.74 -4.16
C GLY A 115 -3.73 18.04 -4.24
N HIS A 116 -4.20 17.65 -5.42
CA HIS A 116 -5.58 17.16 -5.60
C HIS A 116 -5.76 15.99 -6.57
N ASP A 117 -4.70 15.53 -7.22
CA ASP A 117 -4.75 14.38 -8.14
C ASP A 117 -4.49 13.01 -7.50
N CYS A 118 -4.17 12.96 -6.22
CA CYS A 118 -3.83 11.71 -5.51
C CYS A 118 -4.88 10.60 -5.68
N GLY A 119 -6.17 10.96 -5.68
CA GLY A 119 -7.25 10.00 -5.94
C GLY A 119 -7.21 9.40 -7.36
N VAL A 120 -6.86 10.20 -8.38
CA VAL A 120 -6.75 9.72 -9.76
C VAL A 120 -5.50 8.85 -9.91
N PHE A 121 -4.36 9.27 -9.35
CA PHE A 121 -3.14 8.45 -9.33
C PHE A 121 -3.37 7.10 -8.65
N ALA A 122 -4.00 7.06 -7.47
CA ALA A 122 -4.27 5.81 -6.76
C ALA A 122 -5.18 4.86 -7.56
N MET A 123 -6.21 5.40 -8.22
CA MET A 123 -7.10 4.62 -9.07
C MET A 123 -6.39 4.09 -10.32
N MET A 124 -5.57 4.92 -10.99
CA MET A 124 -4.79 4.47 -12.13
C MET A 124 -3.73 3.44 -11.73
N CYS A 125 -3.09 3.59 -10.56
CA CYS A 125 -2.20 2.58 -10.00
C CYS A 125 -2.92 1.23 -9.86
N CYS A 126 -4.10 1.22 -9.23
CA CYS A 126 -4.91 0.00 -9.07
C CYS A 126 -5.25 -0.62 -10.44
N ASN A 127 -5.68 0.19 -11.40
CA ASN A 127 -6.07 -0.26 -12.74
C ASN A 127 -4.89 -0.92 -13.49
N TYR A 128 -3.70 -0.34 -13.42
CA TYR A 128 -2.51 -0.84 -14.11
C TYR A 128 -1.91 -2.06 -13.42
N VAL A 129 -1.74 -2.02 -12.09
CA VAL A 129 -1.16 -3.13 -11.33
C VAL A 129 -2.06 -4.37 -11.40
N SER A 130 -3.39 -4.19 -11.37
CA SER A 130 -4.33 -5.33 -11.52
C SER A 130 -4.32 -5.93 -12.93
N ALA A 131 -3.84 -5.18 -13.93
CA ALA A 131 -3.63 -5.65 -15.30
C ALA A 131 -2.19 -6.16 -15.56
N ASP A 132 -1.33 -6.22 -14.53
CA ASP A 132 0.10 -6.56 -14.63
C ASP A 132 0.83 -5.69 -15.68
N ARG A 133 0.48 -4.40 -15.73
CA ARG A 133 0.97 -3.42 -16.71
C ARG A 133 1.89 -2.38 -16.06
N ASP A 134 3.00 -2.09 -16.72
CA ASP A 134 3.89 -0.99 -16.35
C ASP A 134 3.21 0.37 -16.51
N PHE A 135 3.56 1.31 -15.63
CA PHE A 135 3.05 2.68 -15.73
C PHE A 135 3.68 3.40 -16.92
N ASP A 136 2.83 3.89 -17.82
CA ASP A 136 3.21 4.69 -18.98
C ASP A 136 2.54 6.07 -18.99
N TYR A 137 2.08 6.55 -17.83
CA TYR A 137 1.42 7.84 -17.67
C TYR A 137 2.13 8.78 -16.70
N SER A 138 1.84 10.06 -16.85
CA SER A 138 2.35 11.14 -16.02
C SER A 138 1.23 12.08 -15.56
N GLN A 139 1.62 13.14 -14.85
CA GLN A 139 0.71 14.22 -14.46
C GLN A 139 -0.02 14.86 -15.67
N ASP A 140 0.60 14.86 -16.86
CA ASP A 140 0.02 15.47 -18.05
C ASP A 140 -1.18 14.69 -18.57
N GLU A 141 -1.10 13.35 -18.60
CA GLU A 141 -2.23 12.48 -18.94
C GLU A 141 -3.33 12.53 -17.88
N ILE A 142 -2.96 12.74 -16.60
CA ILE A 142 -3.95 12.87 -15.52
C ILE A 142 -4.88 14.05 -15.78
N HIS A 143 -4.33 15.20 -16.14
CA HIS A 143 -5.10 16.40 -16.45
C HIS A 143 -5.79 16.30 -17.82
N SER A 144 -5.04 16.00 -18.87
CA SER A 144 -5.56 16.03 -20.25
C SER A 144 -6.63 14.96 -20.50
N PHE A 145 -6.52 13.82 -19.82
CA PHE A 145 -7.28 12.61 -20.14
C PHE A 145 -7.94 11.94 -18.92
N PHE A 146 -7.17 11.44 -17.95
CA PHE A 146 -7.68 10.48 -16.96
C PHE A 146 -8.80 11.02 -16.07
N ARG A 147 -8.78 12.30 -15.67
CA ARG A 147 -9.90 12.89 -14.91
C ARG A 147 -11.24 12.76 -15.64
N LYS A 148 -11.29 13.18 -16.91
CA LYS A 148 -12.51 13.14 -17.73
C LYS A 148 -12.93 11.70 -18.01
N MET A 149 -11.94 10.86 -18.25
CA MET A 149 -12.08 9.44 -18.50
C MET A 149 -12.75 8.75 -17.30
N CYS A 150 -12.26 8.98 -16.08
CA CYS A 150 -12.82 8.38 -14.87
C CYS A 150 -14.28 8.80 -14.65
N CYS A 151 -14.60 10.09 -14.89
CA CYS A 151 -15.99 10.55 -14.84
C CYS A 151 -16.88 9.80 -15.84
N LEU A 152 -16.39 9.57 -17.06
CA LEU A 152 -17.12 8.85 -18.10
C LEU A 152 -17.30 7.37 -17.74
N GLU A 153 -16.25 6.69 -17.28
CA GLU A 153 -16.32 5.27 -16.89
C GLU A 153 -17.26 5.05 -15.70
N CYS A 154 -17.27 5.97 -14.72
CA CYS A 154 -18.25 5.96 -13.62
C CYS A 154 -19.67 6.19 -14.13
N PHE A 155 -19.89 7.16 -15.02
CA PHE A 155 -21.21 7.44 -15.58
C PHE A 155 -21.74 6.26 -16.39
N CYS A 156 -20.89 5.61 -17.18
CA CYS A 156 -21.24 4.46 -18.01
C CYS A 156 -21.21 3.13 -17.24
N MET A 157 -20.72 3.11 -16.00
CA MET A 157 -20.45 1.90 -15.22
C MET A 157 -19.65 0.85 -16.01
N LYS A 158 -18.68 1.31 -16.82
CA LYS A 158 -17.93 0.47 -17.75
C LYS A 158 -16.50 0.98 -17.88
N LEU A 159 -15.54 0.13 -17.50
CA LEU A 159 -14.12 0.36 -17.75
C LEU A 159 -13.80 0.13 -19.23
N ARG A 160 -12.89 0.93 -19.77
CA ARG A 160 -12.34 0.69 -21.11
C ARG A 160 -11.39 -0.50 -21.08
N SER A 161 -11.21 -1.16 -22.23
CA SER A 161 -10.12 -2.12 -22.36
C SER A 161 -8.78 -1.40 -22.24
N ILE A 162 -7.88 -2.02 -21.50
CA ILE A 162 -6.46 -1.69 -21.52
C ILE A 162 -5.89 -2.86 -22.31
N ASP A 163 -5.47 -2.62 -23.55
CA ASP A 163 -5.05 -3.70 -24.44
C ASP A 163 -3.85 -4.44 -23.81
N ILE A 164 -3.95 -5.77 -23.74
CA ILE A 164 -2.99 -6.74 -23.18
C ILE A 164 -2.07 -7.24 -24.28
#